data_AF-A0A0B8ZZ72-F1
#
_entry.id   AF-A0A0B8ZZ72-F1
#
_cell.length_a   1.000
_cell.length_b   1.000
_cell.length_c   1.000
_cell.angle_alpha   90.00
_cell.angle_beta   90.00
_cell.angle_gamma   90.00
#
_symmetry.space_group_name_H-M   'P 1'
#
loop_
_entity.id
_entity.type
_entity.pdbx_description
1 polymer ?
#
loop_
_entity_poly.entity_id
_entity_poly.type
_entity_poly.pdbx_seq_one_letter_code
_entity_poly.pdbx_strand_id
1 'polypeptide(L)'
;MFFGEPEFDTADLLRTDDNGAGIVSVLELQKLSQSPALFSTFLMWLLADLFQDLPEVGDPDKPSLVFFFDEAHLLFAGASKAFLQSVTQTVRLIRSKGVGIFFVTQTPKDVPEDVLAQLGSRIQHQLRAHTPNDAKALKATVQTFPKSDYDLEELLTSLGIGEAVVTVMDPDGAPTPVAPTRMRAPESKMGPMSEDEIKAAVAASPQHEKYGTAIDNESAREILAKRIEGGSEAHAEEQRSAPADAPADGQDRGGSADKIDFPEESGDSRKKSAKKDDENMFTQVVKSSAFKQFTRTAAREIARGIFGTSRRRR
;
A
#
# COMPACT_ATOMS: atom_id res chain seq x y z
N MET A 1 -0.96 7.16 -13.49
CA MET A 1 -0.98 5.95 -14.34
C MET A 1 -1.60 4.78 -13.57
N PHE A 2 -1.00 4.27 -12.49
CA PHE A 2 -1.60 3.17 -11.72
C PHE A 2 -3.00 3.45 -11.17
N PHE A 3 -3.16 4.56 -10.44
CA PHE A 3 -4.45 5.07 -9.96
C PHE A 3 -5.03 6.16 -10.86
N GLY A 4 -4.57 6.24 -12.12
CA GLY A 4 -5.13 7.18 -13.10
C GLY A 4 -6.34 6.59 -13.79
N GLU A 5 -6.91 7.31 -14.76
CA GLU A 5 -7.86 6.71 -15.70
C GLU A 5 -7.24 6.54 -17.10
N PRO A 6 -7.35 5.34 -17.70
CA PRO A 6 -7.85 4.11 -17.07
C PRO A 6 -6.89 3.58 -15.98
N GLU A 7 -7.47 2.96 -14.94
CA GLU A 7 -6.70 2.30 -13.88
C GLU A 7 -5.86 1.18 -14.49
N PHE A 8 -4.66 0.97 -13.96
CA PHE A 8 -3.81 -0.11 -14.44
C PHE A 8 -4.42 -1.47 -14.15
N ASP A 9 -4.60 -2.27 -15.20
CA ASP A 9 -5.14 -3.61 -15.11
C ASP A 9 -4.01 -4.61 -14.84
N THR A 10 -4.02 -5.25 -13.68
CA THR A 10 -2.95 -6.19 -13.31
C THR A 10 -2.88 -7.41 -14.23
N ALA A 11 -3.97 -7.76 -14.94
CA ALA A 11 -3.97 -8.81 -15.95
C ALA A 11 -3.03 -8.49 -17.13
N ASP A 12 -2.72 -7.20 -17.37
CA ASP A 12 -1.77 -6.80 -18.41
C ASP A 12 -0.33 -7.24 -18.13
N LEU A 13 -0.01 -7.62 -16.89
CA LEU A 13 1.27 -8.21 -16.49
C LEU A 13 1.40 -9.68 -16.90
N LEU A 14 0.30 -10.37 -17.19
CA LEU A 14 0.26 -11.80 -17.53
C LEU A 14 0.41 -12.06 -19.04
N ARG A 15 0.62 -10.99 -19.82
CA ARG A 15 0.68 -11.07 -21.28
C ARG A 15 1.94 -11.79 -21.75
N THR A 16 1.79 -12.40 -22.92
CA THR A 16 2.89 -12.98 -23.70
C THR A 16 3.05 -12.20 -25.01
N ASP A 17 4.23 -12.29 -25.62
CA ASP A 17 4.49 -11.76 -26.95
C ASP A 17 3.87 -12.66 -28.04
N ASP A 18 4.02 -12.26 -29.30
CA ASP A 18 3.49 -12.99 -30.46
C ASP A 18 4.08 -14.41 -30.62
N ASN A 19 5.21 -14.70 -29.97
CA ASN A 19 5.86 -16.01 -29.98
C ASN A 19 5.49 -16.86 -28.75
N GLY A 20 4.63 -16.34 -27.84
CA GLY A 20 4.24 -16.99 -26.60
C GLY A 20 5.28 -16.88 -25.47
N ALA A 21 6.29 -16.01 -25.60
CA ALA A 21 7.24 -15.72 -24.53
C ALA A 21 6.65 -14.72 -23.53
N GLY A 22 6.98 -14.87 -22.25
CA GLY A 22 6.56 -13.93 -21.21
C GLY A 22 7.18 -12.54 -21.41
N ILE A 23 6.41 -11.49 -21.13
CA ILE A 23 6.88 -10.11 -21.24
C ILE A 23 7.57 -9.67 -19.95
N VAL A 24 8.77 -9.10 -20.06
CA VAL A 24 9.45 -8.46 -18.93
C VAL A 24 8.90 -7.06 -18.72
N SER A 25 8.11 -6.88 -17.66
CA SER A 25 7.58 -5.57 -17.27
C SER A 25 8.51 -4.93 -16.24
N VAL A 26 9.09 -3.78 -16.57
CA VAL A 26 9.95 -3.01 -15.66
C VAL A 26 9.17 -1.85 -15.11
N LEU A 27 9.00 -1.83 -13.79
CA LEU A 27 8.33 -0.75 -13.10
C LEU A 27 9.34 0.20 -12.47
N GLU A 28 9.53 1.35 -13.12
CA GLU A 28 10.42 2.39 -12.62
C GLU A 28 9.71 3.31 -11.62
N LEU A 29 10.28 3.43 -10.42
CA LEU A 29 9.70 4.16 -9.29
C LEU A 29 10.66 5.19 -8.71
N GLN A 30 11.45 5.88 -9.55
CA GLN A 30 12.50 6.82 -9.14
C GLN A 30 12.03 7.82 -8.06
N LYS A 31 10.83 8.38 -8.21
CA LYS A 31 10.26 9.38 -7.29
C LYS A 31 9.69 8.77 -6.00
N LEU A 32 9.29 7.49 -6.01
CA LEU A 32 8.72 6.81 -4.83
C LEU A 32 9.80 6.27 -3.89
N SER A 33 11.07 6.22 -4.29
CA SER A 33 12.19 5.92 -3.38
C SER A 33 12.23 6.85 -2.16
N GLN A 34 11.76 8.09 -2.33
CA GLN A 34 11.65 9.10 -1.26
C GLN A 34 10.41 8.91 -0.38
N SER A 35 9.52 7.96 -0.71
CA SER A 35 8.29 7.68 0.03
C SER A 35 8.05 6.15 0.12
N PRO A 36 8.83 5.44 0.95
CA PRO A 36 8.73 3.98 1.10
C PRO A 36 7.31 3.48 1.39
N ALA A 37 6.53 4.25 2.17
CA ALA A 37 5.14 3.92 2.46
C ALA A 37 4.26 3.82 1.19
N LEU A 38 4.44 4.72 0.21
CA LEU A 38 3.67 4.69 -1.04
C LEU A 38 4.05 3.47 -1.89
N PHE A 39 5.34 3.11 -1.89
CA PHE A 39 5.84 1.94 -2.60
C PHE A 39 5.24 0.65 -2.03
N SER A 40 5.31 0.50 -0.71
CA SER A 40 4.72 -0.61 0.02
C SER A 40 3.21 -0.73 -0.18
N THR A 41 2.47 0.39 -0.14
CA THR A 41 1.02 0.39 -0.41
C THR A 41 0.71 -0.04 -1.84
N PHE A 42 1.44 0.48 -2.82
CA PHE A 42 1.24 0.15 -4.24
C PHE A 42 1.48 -1.34 -4.50
N LEU A 43 2.57 -1.90 -4.01
CA LEU A 43 2.88 -3.32 -4.24
C LEU A 43 1.89 -4.24 -3.56
N MET A 44 1.40 -3.87 -2.38
CA MET A 44 0.35 -4.64 -1.72
C MET A 44 -0.98 -4.58 -2.46
N TRP A 45 -1.34 -3.42 -3.00
CA TRP A 45 -2.51 -3.31 -3.87
C TRP A 45 -2.36 -4.25 -5.08
N LEU A 46 -1.22 -4.20 -5.76
CA LEU A 46 -0.95 -5.02 -6.94
C LEU A 46 -0.97 -6.53 -6.64
N LEU A 47 -0.37 -6.96 -5.53
CA LEU A 47 -0.38 -8.38 -5.14
C LEU A 47 -1.76 -8.83 -4.66
N ALA A 48 -2.51 -7.96 -3.99
CA ALA A 48 -3.87 -8.27 -3.54
C ALA A 48 -4.84 -8.40 -4.72
N ASP A 49 -4.76 -7.49 -5.68
CA ASP A 49 -5.57 -7.50 -6.91
C ASP A 49 -5.29 -8.77 -7.73
N LEU A 50 -4.01 -9.08 -7.97
CA LEU A 50 -3.62 -10.35 -8.60
C LEU A 50 -4.10 -11.58 -7.84
N PHE A 51 -4.03 -11.57 -6.50
CA PHE A 51 -4.52 -12.70 -5.70
C PHE A 51 -6.03 -12.92 -5.85
N GLN A 52 -6.80 -11.83 -5.97
CA GLN A 52 -8.25 -11.88 -6.15
C GLN A 52 -8.64 -12.41 -7.53
N ASP A 53 -7.92 -11.98 -8.57
CA ASP A 53 -8.28 -12.28 -9.96
C ASP A 53 -7.66 -13.58 -10.51
N LEU A 54 -6.48 -13.98 -10.02
CA LEU A 54 -5.83 -15.19 -10.50
C LEU A 54 -6.55 -16.46 -10.04
N PRO A 55 -6.71 -17.48 -10.91
CA PRO A 55 -7.20 -18.78 -10.50
C PRO A 55 -6.15 -19.53 -9.66
N GLU A 56 -6.60 -20.47 -8.83
CA GLU A 56 -5.67 -21.44 -8.23
C GLU A 56 -5.22 -22.43 -9.31
N VAL A 57 -3.90 -22.59 -9.47
CA VAL A 57 -3.30 -23.38 -10.55
C VAL A 57 -2.49 -24.58 -10.05
N GLY A 58 -2.39 -24.77 -8.74
CA GLY A 58 -1.64 -25.89 -8.16
C GLY A 58 -0.13 -25.72 -8.39
N ASP A 59 0.49 -26.72 -9.01
CA ASP A 59 1.93 -26.78 -9.29
C ASP A 59 2.19 -26.87 -10.80
N PRO A 60 2.08 -25.75 -11.55
CA PRO A 60 2.33 -25.74 -12.98
C PRO A 60 3.83 -25.80 -13.30
N ASP A 61 4.20 -26.42 -14.43
CA ASP A 61 5.59 -26.49 -14.90
C ASP A 61 6.27 -25.13 -15.07
N LYS A 62 5.48 -24.07 -15.31
CA LYS A 62 5.94 -22.69 -15.45
C LYS A 62 5.04 -21.77 -14.63
N PRO A 63 5.62 -20.75 -13.94
CA PRO A 63 4.83 -19.76 -13.24
C PRO A 63 4.05 -18.90 -14.24
N SER A 64 2.85 -18.46 -13.83
CA SER A 64 2.04 -17.48 -14.56
C SER A 64 2.68 -16.09 -14.54
N LEU A 65 3.39 -15.76 -13.45
CA LEU A 65 4.06 -14.48 -13.24
C LEU A 65 5.20 -14.62 -12.23
N VAL A 66 6.25 -13.80 -12.38
CA VAL A 66 7.34 -13.73 -11.41
C VAL A 66 7.62 -12.27 -11.07
N PHE A 67 7.58 -11.94 -9.77
CA PHE A 67 7.97 -10.63 -9.25
C PHE A 67 9.41 -10.64 -8.76
N PHE A 68 10.16 -9.64 -9.20
CA PHE A 68 11.47 -9.29 -8.64
C PHE A 68 11.34 -7.97 -7.89
N PHE A 69 11.43 -8.03 -6.57
CA PHE A 69 11.49 -6.86 -5.71
C PHE A 69 12.94 -6.48 -5.50
N ASP A 70 13.42 -5.58 -6.35
CA ASP A 70 14.73 -4.95 -6.13
C ASP A 70 14.67 -3.98 -4.95
N GLU A 71 15.77 -3.93 -4.21
CA GLU A 71 15.87 -3.20 -2.95
C GLU A 71 14.72 -3.50 -1.98
N ALA A 72 14.48 -4.79 -1.74
CA ALA A 72 13.40 -5.29 -0.88
C ALA A 72 13.36 -4.63 0.51
N HIS A 73 14.49 -4.13 0.99
CA HIS A 73 14.59 -3.37 2.25
C HIS A 73 13.63 -2.16 2.30
N LEU A 74 13.36 -1.52 1.16
CA LEU A 74 12.45 -0.39 1.04
C LEU A 74 10.99 -0.77 1.33
N LEU A 75 10.62 -2.04 1.13
CA LEU A 75 9.27 -2.53 1.43
C LEU A 75 8.98 -2.56 2.92
N PHE A 76 10.01 -2.84 3.71
CA PHE A 76 9.88 -3.21 5.11
C PHE A 76 10.37 -2.13 6.07
N ALA A 77 11.11 -1.13 5.58
CA ALA A 77 11.61 -0.02 6.37
C ALA A 77 10.46 0.76 7.04
N GLY A 78 10.39 0.72 8.38
CA GLY A 78 9.35 1.42 9.15
C GLY A 78 7.95 0.81 9.01
N ALA A 79 7.83 -0.40 8.47
CA ALA A 79 6.56 -1.09 8.32
C ALA A 79 5.92 -1.41 9.67
N SER A 80 4.59 -1.25 9.75
CA SER A 80 3.83 -1.68 10.93
C SER A 80 3.76 -3.20 11.03
N LYS A 81 3.57 -3.73 12.25
CA LYS A 81 3.39 -5.18 12.44
C LYS A 81 2.23 -5.75 11.61
N ALA A 82 1.12 -5.01 11.50
CA ALA A 82 -0.02 -5.41 10.68
C ALA A 82 0.36 -5.48 9.19
N PHE A 83 1.19 -4.56 8.71
CA PHE A 83 1.70 -4.56 7.35
C PHE A 83 2.58 -5.80 7.09
N LEU A 84 3.54 -6.08 7.97
CA LEU A 84 4.41 -7.26 7.84
C LEU A 84 3.60 -8.56 7.78
N GLN A 85 2.59 -8.70 8.64
CA GLN A 85 1.69 -9.85 8.63
C GLN A 85 0.93 -9.98 7.30
N SER A 86 0.43 -8.87 6.76
CA SER A 86 -0.26 -8.87 5.47
C SER A 86 0.68 -9.29 4.34
N VAL A 87 1.91 -8.79 4.30
CA VAL A 87 2.89 -9.18 3.27
C VAL A 87 3.21 -10.68 3.37
N THR A 88 3.54 -11.18 4.57
CA THR A 88 3.84 -12.60 4.78
C THR A 88 2.68 -13.48 4.31
N GLN A 89 1.44 -13.10 4.63
CA GLN A 89 0.25 -13.84 4.21
C GLN A 89 0.09 -13.83 2.69
N THR A 90 0.27 -12.68 2.04
CA THR A 90 0.15 -12.55 0.58
C THR A 90 1.24 -13.35 -0.14
N VAL A 91 2.50 -13.28 0.31
CA VAL A 91 3.61 -14.08 -0.24
C VAL A 91 3.31 -15.57 -0.15
N ARG A 92 2.75 -16.02 0.98
CA ARG A 92 2.35 -17.42 1.18
C ARG A 92 1.21 -17.84 0.23
N LEU A 93 0.20 -17.00 0.07
CA LEU A 93 -1.01 -17.34 -0.69
C LEU A 93 -0.82 -17.25 -2.20
N ILE A 94 -0.07 -16.25 -2.70
CA ILE A 94 0.08 -16.04 -4.14
C ILE A 94 0.82 -17.20 -4.83
N ARG A 95 1.59 -18.00 -4.08
CA ARG A 95 2.27 -19.19 -4.61
C ARG A 95 1.28 -20.19 -5.21
N SER A 96 0.12 -20.41 -4.60
CA SER A 96 -0.91 -21.33 -5.15
C SER A 96 -1.61 -20.80 -6.40
N LYS A 97 -1.42 -19.50 -6.71
CA LYS A 97 -1.85 -18.83 -7.94
C LYS A 97 -0.80 -18.91 -9.06
N GLY A 98 0.31 -19.63 -8.84
CA GLY A 98 1.39 -19.77 -9.81
C GLY A 98 2.25 -18.52 -9.96
N VAL A 99 2.30 -17.68 -8.91
CA VAL A 99 3.15 -16.48 -8.89
C VAL A 99 4.40 -16.73 -8.07
N GLY A 100 5.57 -16.51 -8.68
CA GLY A 100 6.86 -16.53 -8.00
C GLY A 100 7.23 -15.15 -7.45
N ILE A 101 7.87 -15.12 -6.29
CA ILE A 101 8.39 -13.88 -5.69
C ILE A 101 9.87 -14.04 -5.38
N PHE A 102 10.67 -13.08 -5.83
CA PHE A 102 12.09 -12.94 -5.52
C PHE A 102 12.30 -11.60 -4.82
N PHE A 103 12.89 -11.64 -3.62
CA PHE A 103 13.38 -10.45 -2.93
C PHE A 103 14.88 -10.32 -3.20
N VAL A 104 15.29 -9.19 -3.78
CA VAL A 104 16.68 -8.87 -4.05
C VAL A 104 17.10 -7.79 -3.05
N THR A 105 18.13 -8.09 -2.27
CA THR A 105 18.65 -7.20 -1.23
C THR A 105 20.15 -7.42 -1.05
N GLN A 106 20.83 -6.40 -0.53
CA GLN A 106 22.25 -6.46 -0.21
C GLN A 106 22.52 -7.32 1.03
N THR A 107 21.63 -7.28 2.03
CA THR A 107 21.75 -8.11 3.23
C THR A 107 20.43 -8.81 3.54
N PRO A 108 20.46 -10.12 3.88
CA PRO A 108 19.26 -10.86 4.27
C PRO A 108 18.51 -10.22 5.45
N LYS A 109 19.21 -9.49 6.34
CA LYS A 109 18.60 -8.84 7.51
C LYS A 109 17.58 -7.77 7.18
N ASP A 110 17.59 -7.28 5.94
CA ASP A 110 16.65 -6.25 5.50
C ASP A 110 15.25 -6.82 5.20
N VAL A 111 15.14 -8.14 5.11
CA VAL A 111 13.87 -8.85 4.93
C VAL A 111 13.43 -9.44 6.27
N PRO A 112 12.19 -9.22 6.71
CA PRO A 112 11.67 -9.78 7.95
C PRO A 112 11.78 -11.31 8.00
N GLU A 113 12.10 -11.86 9.17
CA GLU A 113 12.27 -13.30 9.39
C GLU A 113 11.04 -14.11 8.95
N ASP A 114 9.83 -13.63 9.25
CA ASP A 114 8.57 -14.28 8.86
C ASP A 114 8.42 -14.41 7.34
N VAL A 115 8.92 -13.41 6.59
CA VAL A 115 8.90 -13.40 5.12
C VAL A 115 10.01 -14.30 4.58
N LEU A 116 11.24 -14.18 5.12
CA LEU A 116 12.37 -15.04 4.78
C LEU A 116 12.05 -16.52 4.95
N ALA A 117 11.30 -16.88 6.00
CA ALA A 117 10.87 -18.24 6.26
C ALA A 117 9.90 -18.80 5.20
N GLN A 118 9.28 -17.95 4.38
CA GLN A 118 8.45 -18.38 3.25
C GLN A 118 9.27 -18.62 1.96
N LEU A 119 10.54 -18.19 1.92
CA LEU A 119 11.38 -18.30 0.74
C LEU A 119 12.16 -19.62 0.78
N GLY A 120 11.90 -20.48 -0.20
CA GLY A 120 12.57 -21.78 -0.29
C GLY A 120 13.93 -21.72 -1.01
N SER A 121 14.00 -20.98 -2.12
CA SER A 121 15.20 -20.86 -2.93
C SER A 121 16.05 -19.66 -2.51
N ARG A 122 17.37 -19.80 -2.60
CA ARG A 122 18.34 -18.75 -2.26
C ARG A 122 19.49 -18.71 -3.26
N ILE A 123 19.83 -17.49 -3.67
CA ILE A 123 21.01 -17.14 -4.46
C ILE A 123 21.80 -16.13 -3.64
N GLN A 124 22.91 -16.56 -3.07
CA GLN A 124 23.73 -15.73 -2.18
C GLN A 124 25.05 -15.38 -2.85
N HIS A 125 25.19 -14.10 -3.20
CA HIS A 125 26.47 -13.55 -3.65
C HIS A 125 27.44 -13.34 -2.47
N GLN A 126 28.64 -12.88 -2.79
CA GLN A 126 29.69 -12.57 -1.83
C GLN A 126 29.17 -11.76 -0.64
N LEU A 127 29.52 -12.19 0.57
CA LEU A 127 29.30 -11.43 1.80
C LEU A 127 30.62 -10.87 2.30
N ARG A 128 30.64 -9.58 2.59
CA ARG A 128 31.81 -8.91 3.16
C ARG A 128 31.70 -8.91 4.68
N ALA A 129 32.76 -9.35 5.35
CA ALA A 129 32.86 -9.29 6.81
C ALA A 129 34.00 -8.34 7.22
N HIS A 130 33.69 -7.05 7.38
CA HIS A 130 34.67 -6.04 7.81
C HIS A 130 34.54 -5.68 9.29
N THR A 131 33.36 -5.91 9.87
CA THR A 131 33.08 -5.64 11.28
C THR A 131 32.69 -6.90 12.05
N PRO A 132 32.76 -6.88 13.40
CA PRO A 132 32.25 -8.00 14.20
C PRO A 132 30.76 -8.30 13.98
N ASN A 133 29.96 -7.29 13.63
CA ASN A 133 28.55 -7.46 13.33
C ASN A 133 28.35 -8.19 12.00
N ASP A 134 29.20 -7.93 11.01
CA ASP A 134 29.18 -8.61 9.72
C ASP A 134 29.61 -10.07 9.87
N ALA A 135 30.64 -10.35 10.68
CA ALA A 135 31.05 -11.72 10.97
C ALA A 135 29.93 -12.53 11.66
N LYS A 136 29.19 -11.90 12.60
CA LYS A 136 28.00 -12.52 13.20
C LYS A 136 26.89 -12.74 12.17
N ALA A 137 26.68 -11.77 11.27
CA ALA A 137 25.68 -11.88 10.20
C ALA A 137 26.01 -13.04 9.26
N LEU A 138 27.26 -13.12 8.80
CA LEU A 138 27.76 -14.19 7.95
C LEU A 138 27.53 -15.56 8.57
N LYS A 139 27.91 -15.74 9.84
CA LYS A 139 27.68 -16.99 10.57
C LYS A 139 26.20 -17.36 10.66
N ALA A 140 25.34 -16.38 10.94
CA ALA A 140 23.90 -16.61 10.96
C ALA A 140 23.39 -17.02 9.56
N THR A 141 23.84 -16.35 8.49
CA THR A 141 23.45 -16.69 7.12
C THR A 141 23.92 -18.10 6.74
N VAL A 142 25.16 -18.49 7.06
CA VAL A 142 25.70 -19.84 6.82
C VAL A 142 24.84 -20.91 7.49
N GLN A 143 24.39 -20.68 8.73
CA GLN A 143 23.54 -21.63 9.47
C GLN A 143 22.17 -21.87 8.83
N THR A 144 21.73 -21.00 7.92
CA THR A 144 20.46 -21.14 7.22
C THR A 144 20.56 -21.93 5.90
N PHE A 145 21.74 -22.40 5.51
CA PHE A 145 21.90 -23.28 4.36
C PHE A 145 21.73 -24.75 4.75
N PRO A 146 21.32 -25.62 3.80
CA PRO A 146 21.43 -27.06 3.96
C PRO A 146 22.87 -27.45 4.33
N LYS A 147 23.03 -28.51 5.12
CA LYS A 147 24.36 -29.03 5.44
C LYS A 147 25.08 -29.40 4.14
N SER A 148 26.33 -28.96 4.01
CA SER A 148 27.18 -29.19 2.85
C SER A 148 28.59 -29.56 3.29
N ASP A 149 29.35 -30.16 2.37
CA ASP A 149 30.77 -30.46 2.57
C ASP A 149 31.67 -29.21 2.42
N TYR A 150 31.12 -28.09 1.97
CA TYR A 150 31.83 -26.81 1.85
C TYR A 150 31.93 -26.08 3.20
N ASP A 151 33.07 -25.41 3.42
CA ASP A 151 33.13 -24.31 4.39
C ASP A 151 32.44 -23.09 3.77
N LEU A 152 31.17 -22.89 4.11
CA LEU A 152 30.38 -21.80 3.57
C LEU A 152 30.81 -20.42 4.11
N GLU A 153 31.47 -20.35 5.27
CA GLU A 153 31.98 -19.08 5.82
C GLU A 153 33.17 -18.59 4.97
N GLU A 154 34.10 -19.50 4.65
CA GLU A 154 35.22 -19.23 3.75
C GLU A 154 34.75 -19.03 2.30
N LEU A 155 33.86 -19.90 1.80
CA LEU A 155 33.37 -19.81 0.43
C LEU A 155 32.68 -18.47 0.18
N LEU A 156 31.70 -18.08 1.00
CA LEU A 156 30.92 -16.85 0.81
C LEU A 156 31.77 -15.56 0.90
N THR A 157 32.90 -15.60 1.60
CA THR A 157 33.82 -14.46 1.68
C THR A 157 34.81 -14.41 0.50
N SER A 158 35.15 -15.57 -0.06
CA SER A 158 36.08 -15.70 -1.20
C SER A 158 35.48 -15.49 -2.59
N LEU A 159 34.15 -15.55 -2.74
CA LEU A 159 33.47 -15.37 -4.03
C LEU A 159 33.84 -14.07 -4.73
N GLY A 160 34.05 -14.14 -6.04
CA GLY A 160 34.23 -12.99 -6.92
C GLY A 160 32.93 -12.40 -7.46
N ILE A 161 33.06 -11.33 -8.26
CA ILE A 161 31.92 -10.74 -8.99
C ILE A 161 31.38 -11.76 -10.00
N GLY A 162 30.06 -11.95 -9.98
CA GLY A 162 29.40 -12.93 -10.85
C GLY A 162 29.46 -14.35 -10.32
N GLU A 163 29.89 -14.56 -9.07
CA GLU A 163 29.82 -15.86 -8.40
C GLU A 163 28.80 -15.82 -7.26
N ALA A 164 28.16 -16.96 -6.98
CA ALA A 164 27.15 -17.11 -5.96
C ALA A 164 27.12 -18.53 -5.41
N VAL A 165 26.61 -18.68 -4.20
CA VAL A 165 26.18 -19.95 -3.63
C VAL A 165 24.67 -20.09 -3.86
N VAL A 166 24.25 -21.17 -4.51
CA VAL A 166 22.86 -21.41 -4.91
C VAL A 166 22.31 -22.64 -4.20
N THR A 167 21.09 -22.51 -3.69
CA THR A 167 20.25 -23.63 -3.23
C THR A 167 18.83 -23.34 -3.70
N VAL A 168 18.15 -24.33 -4.27
CA VAL A 168 16.77 -24.19 -4.73
C VAL A 168 15.91 -25.28 -4.11
N MET A 169 14.61 -25.20 -4.29
CA MET A 169 13.69 -26.28 -3.90
C MET A 169 13.63 -27.32 -5.02
N ASP A 170 13.69 -28.59 -4.66
CA ASP A 170 13.37 -29.69 -5.55
C ASP A 170 11.84 -29.89 -5.67
N PRO A 171 11.37 -30.79 -6.57
CA PRO A 171 9.94 -31.05 -6.74
C PRO A 171 9.23 -31.62 -5.50
N ASP A 172 9.97 -32.24 -4.58
CA ASP A 172 9.44 -32.77 -3.32
C ASP A 172 9.36 -31.68 -2.23
N GLY A 173 9.82 -30.47 -2.54
CA GLY A 173 9.86 -29.34 -1.62
C GLY A 173 11.00 -29.43 -0.61
N ALA A 174 12.03 -30.23 -0.87
CA ALA A 174 13.28 -30.23 -0.10
C ALA A 174 14.31 -29.29 -0.75
N PRO A 175 15.17 -28.63 0.05
CA PRO A 175 16.23 -27.82 -0.51
C PRO A 175 17.31 -28.72 -1.14
N THR A 176 17.74 -28.36 -2.35
CA THR A 176 18.84 -29.03 -3.04
C THR A 176 20.16 -28.84 -2.29
N PRO A 177 21.16 -29.70 -2.51
CA PRO A 177 22.51 -29.45 -2.05
C PRO A 177 23.02 -28.09 -2.54
N VAL A 178 23.87 -27.47 -1.72
CA VAL A 178 24.46 -26.18 -2.00
C VAL A 178 25.42 -26.27 -3.20
N ALA A 179 25.28 -25.36 -4.16
CA ALA A 179 26.08 -25.31 -5.38
C ALA A 179 26.81 -23.97 -5.54
N PRO A 180 28.15 -23.93 -5.46
CA PRO A 180 28.94 -22.80 -5.93
C PRO A 180 28.73 -22.63 -7.44
N THR A 181 28.29 -21.45 -7.86
CA THR A 181 27.78 -21.20 -9.20
C THR A 181 28.38 -19.92 -9.78
N ARG A 182 28.79 -19.98 -11.04
CA ARG A 182 29.21 -18.80 -11.82
C ARG A 182 28.05 -18.34 -12.70
N MET A 183 27.71 -17.07 -12.57
CA MET A 183 26.61 -16.42 -13.28
C MET A 183 27.05 -15.98 -14.68
N ARG A 184 26.15 -16.09 -15.64
CA ARG A 184 26.35 -15.54 -16.98
C ARG A 184 26.22 -14.01 -16.91
N ALA A 185 27.17 -13.30 -17.51
CA ALA A 185 27.11 -11.84 -17.59
C ALA A 185 25.92 -11.40 -18.47
N PRO A 186 25.25 -10.28 -18.13
CA PRO A 186 24.21 -9.71 -18.98
C PRO A 186 24.74 -9.36 -20.38
N GLU A 187 23.96 -9.65 -21.41
CA GLU A 187 24.24 -9.24 -22.79
C GLU A 187 23.63 -7.86 -23.12
N SER A 188 23.01 -7.22 -22.12
CA SER A 188 22.43 -5.90 -22.21
C SER A 188 23.45 -4.78 -21.93
N LYS A 189 23.11 -3.56 -22.34
CA LYS A 189 23.84 -2.37 -21.94
C LYS A 189 23.57 -2.08 -20.46
N MET A 190 24.62 -2.06 -19.66
CA MET A 190 24.54 -1.59 -18.26
C MET A 190 24.50 -0.06 -18.26
N GLY A 191 23.34 0.51 -17.93
CA GLY A 191 23.14 1.96 -17.82
C GLY A 191 21.72 2.39 -18.20
N PRO A 192 21.34 3.65 -17.90
CA PRO A 192 20.04 4.17 -18.27
C PRO A 192 19.89 4.22 -19.80
N MET A 193 18.68 3.89 -20.26
CA MET A 193 18.26 4.13 -21.63
C MET A 193 18.14 5.64 -21.86
N SER A 194 18.42 6.12 -23.08
CA SER A 194 18.24 7.54 -23.38
C SER A 194 16.74 7.90 -23.40
N GLU A 195 16.41 9.17 -23.14
CA GLU A 195 15.00 9.61 -23.14
C GLU A 195 14.30 9.36 -24.48
N ASP A 196 15.03 9.50 -25.60
CA ASP A 196 14.47 9.31 -26.94
C ASP A 196 14.18 7.83 -27.21
N GLU A 197 15.07 6.93 -26.78
CA GLU A 197 14.83 5.49 -26.84
C GLU A 197 13.64 5.08 -25.97
N ILE A 198 13.49 5.65 -24.76
CA ILE A 198 12.33 5.40 -23.89
C ILE A 198 11.05 5.87 -24.57
N LYS A 199 11.01 7.09 -25.12
CA LYS A 199 9.83 7.63 -25.83
C LYS A 199 9.45 6.74 -27.02
N ALA A 200 10.44 6.31 -27.80
CA ALA A 200 10.21 5.41 -28.92
C ALA A 200 9.64 4.05 -28.47
N ALA A 201 10.20 3.46 -27.41
CA ALA A 201 9.72 2.20 -26.85
C ALA A 201 8.28 2.31 -26.31
N VAL A 202 7.95 3.41 -25.61
CA VAL A 202 6.61 3.66 -25.09
C VAL A 202 5.60 3.87 -26.23
N ALA A 203 5.96 4.63 -27.27
CA ALA A 203 5.09 4.88 -28.42
C ALA A 203 4.84 3.62 -29.25
N ALA A 204 5.80 2.70 -29.33
CA ALA A 204 5.66 1.42 -30.01
C ALA A 204 4.91 0.36 -29.18
N SER A 205 4.63 0.63 -27.90
CA SER A 205 3.98 -0.34 -27.02
C SER A 205 2.51 -0.54 -27.38
N PRO A 206 2.02 -1.78 -27.47
CA PRO A 206 0.58 -2.07 -27.62
C PRO A 206 -0.27 -1.46 -26.49
N GLN A 207 0.34 -1.23 -25.32
CA GLN A 207 -0.33 -0.62 -24.17
C GLN A 207 -0.49 0.90 -24.30
N HIS A 208 0.11 1.53 -25.30
CA HIS A 208 -0.01 2.96 -25.55
C HIS A 208 -1.44 3.36 -25.91
N GLU A 209 -2.20 2.50 -26.59
CA GLU A 209 -3.60 2.76 -26.89
C GLU A 209 -4.46 2.87 -25.63
N LYS A 210 -4.19 1.99 -24.64
CA LYS A 210 -4.94 1.95 -23.38
C LYS A 210 -4.48 3.03 -22.39
N TYR A 211 -3.18 3.21 -22.22
CA TYR A 211 -2.62 4.04 -21.14
C TYR A 211 -1.85 5.28 -21.61
N GLY A 212 -1.68 5.49 -22.91
CA GLY A 212 -0.85 6.56 -23.46
C GLY A 212 -1.42 7.96 -23.27
N THR A 213 -2.74 8.07 -23.09
CA THR A 213 -3.41 9.35 -22.81
C THR A 213 -3.77 9.42 -21.33
N ALA A 214 -3.16 10.36 -20.61
CA ALA A 214 -3.53 10.63 -19.22
C ALA A 214 -4.88 11.35 -19.19
N ILE A 215 -5.87 10.76 -18.51
CA ILE A 215 -7.15 11.42 -18.21
C ILE A 215 -7.01 12.07 -16.83
N ASP A 216 -7.24 13.38 -16.77
CA ASP A 216 -7.27 14.15 -15.52
C ASP A 216 -8.70 14.15 -14.98
N ASN A 217 -8.89 13.54 -13.82
CA ASN A 217 -10.20 13.42 -13.19
C ASN A 217 -10.36 14.43 -12.07
N GLU A 218 -11.60 14.82 -11.81
CA GLU A 218 -11.91 15.63 -10.64
C GLU A 218 -11.46 14.91 -9.37
N SER A 219 -10.56 15.53 -8.62
CA SER A 219 -10.03 14.92 -7.42
C SER A 219 -11.12 14.81 -6.35
N ALA A 220 -11.02 13.84 -5.43
CA ALA A 220 -11.94 13.76 -4.29
C ALA A 220 -11.97 15.07 -3.48
N ARG A 221 -10.87 15.83 -3.49
CA ARG A 221 -10.81 17.19 -2.93
C ARG A 221 -11.66 18.19 -3.71
N GLU A 222 -11.62 18.17 -5.04
CA GLU A 222 -12.46 19.04 -5.87
C GLU A 222 -13.95 18.69 -5.72
N ILE A 223 -14.31 17.41 -5.66
CA ILE A 223 -15.69 16.97 -5.43
C ILE A 223 -16.17 17.40 -4.02
N LEU A 224 -15.31 17.28 -3.00
CA LEU A 224 -15.61 17.74 -1.64
C LEU A 224 -15.70 19.27 -1.56
N ALA A 225 -14.79 20.00 -2.21
CA ALA A 225 -14.81 21.46 -2.30
C ALA A 225 -16.09 21.94 -2.97
N LYS A 226 -16.46 21.36 -4.12
CA LYS A 226 -17.72 21.64 -4.81
C LYS A 226 -18.96 21.33 -3.97
N ARG A 227 -18.93 20.27 -3.15
CA ARG A 227 -20.02 19.99 -2.19
C ARG A 227 -20.11 21.02 -1.07
N ILE A 228 -18.98 21.53 -0.59
CA ILE A 228 -18.93 22.55 0.46
C ILE A 228 -19.37 23.91 -0.10
N GLU A 229 -18.89 24.27 -1.29
CA GLU A 229 -19.28 25.48 -2.01
C GLU A 229 -20.77 25.44 -2.40
N GLY A 230 -21.24 24.35 -2.99
CA GLY A 230 -22.67 24.17 -3.32
C GLY A 230 -23.59 24.11 -2.09
N GLY A 231 -23.09 23.64 -0.94
CA GLY A 231 -23.80 23.72 0.34
C GLY A 231 -23.86 25.13 0.93
N SER A 232 -22.87 25.97 0.63
CA SER A 232 -22.84 27.38 1.04
C SER A 232 -23.73 28.27 0.18
N GLU A 233 -23.87 27.95 -1.12
CA GLU A 233 -24.77 28.65 -2.04
C GLU A 233 -26.25 28.36 -1.72
N ALA A 234 -26.59 27.11 -1.37
CA ALA A 234 -27.95 26.73 -0.95
C ALA A 234 -28.39 27.47 0.33
N HIS A 235 -27.47 27.72 1.27
CA HIS A 235 -27.76 28.51 2.48
C HIS A 235 -27.82 30.03 2.23
N ALA A 236 -27.11 30.53 1.21
CA ALA A 236 -27.16 31.94 0.83
C ALA A 236 -28.44 32.30 0.05
N GLU A 237 -29.03 31.36 -0.70
CA GLU A 237 -30.32 31.56 -1.39
C GLU A 237 -31.50 31.54 -0.40
N GLU A 238 -31.50 30.65 0.61
CA GLU A 238 -32.55 30.64 1.65
C GLU A 238 -32.58 31.93 2.50
N GLN A 239 -31.42 32.59 2.70
CA GLN A 239 -31.35 33.88 3.40
C GLN A 239 -31.72 35.09 2.53
N ARG A 240 -31.72 34.96 1.19
CA ARG A 240 -32.17 36.02 0.28
C ARG A 240 -33.66 35.97 -0.06
N SER A 241 -34.34 34.87 0.28
CA SER A 241 -35.80 34.70 0.10
C SER A 241 -36.65 35.06 1.32
N ALA A 242 -36.09 35.63 2.38
CA ALA A 242 -36.87 36.17 3.50
C ALA A 242 -37.35 37.60 3.18
N PRO A 243 -38.67 37.88 3.11
CA PRO A 243 -39.17 39.23 2.83
C PRO A 243 -39.00 40.17 4.02
N ALA A 244 -38.65 41.43 3.75
CA ALA A 244 -38.63 42.55 4.69
C ALA A 244 -39.92 43.40 4.58
N ASP A 245 -40.36 43.95 5.74
CA ASP A 245 -41.48 44.90 6.02
C ASP A 245 -42.93 44.36 5.92
N ALA A 246 -43.92 44.66 6.78
CA ALA A 246 -44.16 45.44 8.02
C ALA A 246 -45.67 45.18 8.43
N PRO A 247 -46.40 45.91 9.33
CA PRO A 247 -46.15 46.51 10.65
C PRO A 247 -47.14 45.98 11.75
N ALA A 248 -47.08 46.60 12.94
CA ALA A 248 -47.87 46.32 14.16
C ALA A 248 -49.38 46.65 14.08
N ASP A 249 -50.23 45.85 14.75
CA ASP A 249 -51.25 46.33 15.71
C ASP A 249 -51.83 45.18 16.56
N GLY A 250 -52.29 45.50 17.77
CA GLY A 250 -52.50 44.52 18.86
C GLY A 250 -53.93 44.03 19.13
N GLN A 251 -54.04 43.46 20.35
CA GLN A 251 -55.20 43.03 21.14
C GLN A 251 -55.59 41.53 21.18
N ASP A 252 -55.00 40.86 22.17
CA ASP A 252 -55.66 40.41 23.41
C ASP A 252 -56.72 39.29 23.33
N ARG A 253 -56.38 38.12 23.90
CA ARG A 253 -57.11 37.45 25.00
C ARG A 253 -56.56 36.06 25.33
N GLY A 254 -56.10 35.91 26.58
CA GLY A 254 -56.64 34.85 27.46
C GLY A 254 -55.71 33.73 27.95
N GLY A 255 -55.23 33.87 29.21
CA GLY A 255 -55.18 32.78 30.21
C GLY A 255 -53.86 32.01 30.33
N SER A 256 -52.97 32.40 31.26
CA SER A 256 -52.71 31.75 32.60
C SER A 256 -52.10 30.35 32.49
N ALA A 257 -50.99 29.97 33.11
CA ALA A 257 -50.35 30.29 34.39
C ALA A 257 -48.94 29.61 34.34
N ASP A 258 -47.95 29.74 35.22
CA ASP A 258 -47.65 30.50 36.42
C ASP A 258 -46.11 30.33 36.64
N LYS A 259 -45.49 31.33 37.28
CA LYS A 259 -44.28 31.28 38.13
C LYS A 259 -42.89 30.89 37.60
N ILE A 260 -42.12 31.97 37.50
CA ILE A 260 -40.69 32.19 37.80
C ILE A 260 -40.29 31.59 39.15
N ASP A 261 -39.06 31.07 39.26
CA ASP A 261 -38.23 31.30 40.46
C ASP A 261 -36.73 31.27 40.13
N PHE A 262 -36.02 32.33 40.54
CA PHE A 262 -34.56 32.44 40.58
C PHE A 262 -34.19 32.76 42.04
N PRO A 263 -33.23 32.05 42.67
CA PRO A 263 -32.66 32.50 43.93
C PRO A 263 -31.41 33.35 43.69
N GLU A 264 -31.46 34.59 44.17
CA GLU A 264 -30.29 35.41 44.50
C GLU A 264 -29.75 35.06 45.90
N GLU A 265 -28.45 35.37 46.08
CA GLU A 265 -27.69 35.73 47.29
C GLU A 265 -26.35 34.95 47.35
N SER A 266 -25.20 35.49 47.74
CA SER A 266 -24.77 36.84 48.14
C SER A 266 -23.22 36.83 48.31
N GLY A 267 -22.60 38.00 48.13
CA GLY A 267 -21.48 38.55 48.93
C GLY A 267 -20.16 37.77 49.20
N ASP A 268 -19.12 38.21 48.49
CA ASP A 268 -17.78 38.64 48.98
C ASP A 268 -16.60 37.67 49.27
N SER A 269 -15.47 38.03 48.62
CA SER A 269 -14.07 37.93 49.03
C SER A 269 -13.16 36.73 48.61
N ARG A 270 -12.09 37.13 47.87
CA ARG A 270 -10.70 36.61 47.81
C ARG A 270 -10.31 35.36 46.98
N LYS A 271 -9.49 35.67 45.95
CA LYS A 271 -8.26 34.97 45.44
C LYS A 271 -8.32 33.47 45.08
N LYS A 272 -8.11 33.17 43.78
CA LYS A 272 -7.00 32.38 43.15
C LYS A 272 -7.46 31.47 41.98
N SER A 273 -6.73 31.64 40.88
CA SER A 273 -6.28 30.66 39.87
C SER A 273 -7.27 29.88 38.98
N ALA A 274 -7.09 30.14 37.69
CA ALA A 274 -7.50 29.44 36.48
C ALA A 274 -7.41 27.90 36.50
N LYS A 275 -8.30 27.29 35.69
CA LYS A 275 -8.07 26.17 34.73
C LYS A 275 -9.12 25.05 34.83
N LYS A 276 -10.27 25.19 34.14
CA LYS A 276 -11.11 24.08 33.66
C LYS A 276 -12.31 24.63 32.87
N ASP A 277 -12.30 24.57 31.52
CA ASP A 277 -13.53 24.78 30.72
C ASP A 277 -13.54 24.16 29.30
N ASP A 278 -12.51 23.40 28.87
CA ASP A 278 -12.50 22.81 27.51
C ASP A 278 -13.17 21.42 27.39
N GLU A 279 -13.54 20.78 28.50
CA GLU A 279 -13.96 19.36 28.50
C GLU A 279 -15.48 19.15 28.34
N ASN A 280 -16.28 20.19 28.62
CA ASN A 280 -17.75 20.10 28.62
C ASN A 280 -18.39 20.30 27.23
N MET A 281 -17.74 21.03 26.32
CA MET A 281 -18.29 21.24 24.97
C MET A 281 -18.14 20.00 24.07
N PHE A 282 -17.02 19.29 24.14
CA PHE A 282 -16.77 18.12 23.28
C PHE A 282 -17.68 16.94 23.64
N THR A 283 -17.96 16.77 24.93
CA THR A 283 -18.84 15.70 25.43
C THR A 283 -20.32 15.96 25.14
N GLN A 284 -20.71 17.22 24.92
CA GLN A 284 -22.10 17.59 24.60
C GLN A 284 -22.42 17.40 23.11
N VAL A 285 -21.46 17.60 22.21
CA VAL A 285 -21.60 17.36 20.76
C VAL A 285 -21.77 15.86 20.44
N VAL A 286 -21.00 15.01 21.13
CA VAL A 286 -21.04 13.53 20.98
C VAL A 286 -22.39 12.93 21.44
N LYS A 287 -23.13 13.60 22.33
CA LYS A 287 -24.38 13.09 22.90
C LYS A 287 -25.65 13.57 22.19
N SER A 288 -25.53 14.44 21.18
CA SER A 288 -26.68 14.94 20.43
C SER A 288 -27.37 13.82 19.64
N SER A 289 -28.71 13.85 19.61
CA SER A 289 -29.56 12.91 18.86
C SER A 289 -29.31 12.93 17.35
N ALA A 290 -28.79 14.04 16.82
CA ALA A 290 -28.38 14.18 15.42
C ALA A 290 -27.15 13.30 15.06
N PHE A 291 -26.18 13.16 15.97
CA PHE A 291 -24.99 12.32 15.75
C PHE A 291 -25.33 10.81 15.78
N LYS A 292 -26.29 10.42 16.63
CA LYS A 292 -26.80 9.03 16.69
C LYS A 292 -27.57 8.61 15.43
N GLN A 293 -28.14 9.58 14.70
CA GLN A 293 -28.86 9.32 13.45
C GLN A 293 -27.88 9.30 12.25
N PHE A 294 -26.84 10.13 12.27
CA PHE A 294 -25.76 10.11 11.28
C PHE A 294 -24.92 8.81 11.33
N THR A 295 -24.66 8.29 12.53
CA THR A 295 -23.93 7.02 12.74
C THR A 295 -24.69 5.77 12.29
N ARG A 296 -26.03 5.76 12.33
CA ARG A 296 -26.85 4.63 11.85
C ARG A 296 -26.95 4.55 10.32
N THR A 297 -26.86 5.68 9.64
CA THR A 297 -26.94 5.74 8.17
C THR A 297 -25.57 5.52 7.52
N ALA A 298 -24.50 6.07 8.12
CA ALA A 298 -23.12 5.83 7.66
C ALA A 298 -22.67 4.36 7.81
N ALA A 299 -23.13 3.65 8.85
CA ALA A 299 -22.79 2.24 9.06
C ALA A 299 -23.42 1.28 8.03
N ARG A 300 -24.48 1.70 7.31
CA ARG A 300 -25.14 0.88 6.28
C ARG A 300 -24.59 1.10 4.86
N GLU A 301 -23.89 2.21 4.61
CA GLU A 301 -23.27 2.50 3.31
C GLU A 301 -21.78 2.16 3.25
N ILE A 302 -21.04 2.31 4.36
CA ILE A 302 -19.59 2.03 4.41
C ILE A 302 -19.29 0.52 4.23
N ALA A 303 -20.21 -0.36 4.64
CA ALA A 303 -20.09 -1.81 4.45
C ALA A 303 -20.20 -2.25 2.97
N ARG A 304 -20.65 -1.39 2.06
CA ARG A 304 -20.68 -1.67 0.60
C ARG A 304 -19.59 -0.94 -0.19
N GLY A 305 -18.95 0.08 0.36
CA GLY A 305 -18.04 0.97 -0.38
C GLY A 305 -16.55 0.67 -0.27
N ILE A 306 -16.11 -0.16 0.69
CA ILE A 306 -14.66 -0.37 0.95
C ILE A 306 -14.13 -1.73 0.44
N PHE A 307 -15.01 -2.62 -0.06
CA PHE A 307 -14.59 -3.89 -0.69
C PHE A 307 -15.46 -4.29 -1.91
N GLY A 308 -16.21 -3.34 -2.47
CA GLY A 308 -17.08 -3.58 -3.62
C GLY A 308 -16.40 -3.20 -4.93
N THR A 309 -15.51 -4.07 -5.44
CA THR A 309 -15.09 -4.02 -6.83
C THR A 309 -16.32 -4.10 -7.71
N SER A 310 -16.52 -3.06 -8.54
CA SER A 310 -17.58 -3.03 -9.52
C SER A 310 -17.36 -4.18 -10.49
N ARG A 311 -18.39 -5.04 -10.63
CA ARG A 311 -18.47 -6.07 -11.65
C ARG A 311 -18.22 -5.41 -13.01
N ARG A 312 -17.05 -5.67 -13.63
CA ARG A 312 -16.78 -5.41 -15.05
C ARG A 312 -17.91 -6.06 -15.87
N ARG A 313 -18.73 -5.23 -16.51
CA ARG A 313 -19.58 -5.69 -17.63
C ARG A 313 -18.64 -5.95 -18.81
N ARG A 314 -18.73 -7.16 -19.35
CA ARG A 314 -18.23 -7.50 -20.70
C ARG A 314 -18.83 -6.58 -21.75
#